data_AF-A0A535UW38-F1
#
_entry.id   AF-A0A535UW38-F1
#
_cell.length_a   1.000
_cell.length_b   1.000
_cell.length_c   1.000
_cell.angle_alpha   90.00
_cell.angle_beta   90.00
_cell.angle_gamma   90.00
#
_symmetry.space_group_name_H-M   'P 1'
#
loop_
_entity.id
_entity.type
_entity.pdbx_description
1 polymer ?
#
loop_
_entity_poly.entity_id
_entity_poly.type
_entity_poly.pdbx_seq_one_letter_code
_entity_poly.pdbx_strand_id
1 'polypeptide(L)'
;MKVQIEEMRLDGNAIGGLLREIFTVEMTSAVGTCASCGAVNEVGRVQVYSHAAGTVVRCPGCEQVLMKIVRGGGRCWVDMTGVRCLEFVLD
;
A
#
# COMPACT_ATOMS: atom_id res chain seq x y z
N MET A 1 19.61 22.27 10.65
CA MET A 1 19.80 21.29 9.56
C MET A 1 18.43 21.02 8.96
N LYS A 2 18.17 21.49 7.73
CA LYS A 2 16.92 21.18 7.02
C LYS A 2 17.08 19.75 6.52
N VAL A 3 16.38 18.81 7.14
CA VAL A 3 16.23 17.46 6.58
C VAL A 3 15.43 17.67 5.29
N GLN A 4 16.10 17.55 4.14
CA GLN A 4 15.45 17.51 2.84
C GLN A 4 14.61 16.22 2.81
N ILE A 5 13.31 16.37 3.03
CA ILE A 5 12.33 15.31 2.81
C ILE A 5 12.13 15.26 1.30
N GLU A 6 13.04 14.61 0.59
CA GLU A 6 12.78 14.26 -0.80
C GLU A 6 11.66 13.21 -0.82
N GLU A 7 10.56 13.55 -1.47
CA GLU A 7 9.39 12.71 -1.67
C GLU A 7 9.76 11.45 -2.46
N MET A 8 10.22 10.40 -1.77
CA MET A 8 10.54 9.13 -2.39
C MET A 8 9.24 8.38 -2.72
N ARG A 9 8.62 8.77 -3.83
CA ARG A 9 7.47 8.11 -4.43
C ARG A 9 7.93 6.77 -5.02
N LEU A 10 7.53 5.68 -4.38
CA LEU A 10 7.82 4.31 -4.82
C LEU A 10 6.58 3.69 -5.46
N ASP A 11 6.77 2.68 -6.30
CA ASP A 11 5.67 1.86 -6.81
C ASP A 11 5.28 0.77 -5.80
N GLY A 12 4.19 0.05 -6.06
CA GLY A 12 3.74 -1.04 -5.19
C GLY A 12 4.67 -2.26 -5.16
N ASN A 13 5.55 -2.41 -6.16
CA ASN A 13 6.53 -3.49 -6.17
C ASN A 13 7.60 -3.27 -5.09
N ALA A 14 7.90 -2.02 -4.76
CA ALA A 14 8.84 -1.68 -3.70
C ALA A 14 8.43 -2.20 -2.31
N ILE A 15 7.15 -2.55 -2.11
CA ILE A 15 6.64 -3.12 -0.86
C ILE A 15 6.27 -4.60 -0.97
N GLY A 16 6.69 -5.29 -2.04
CA GLY A 16 6.38 -6.71 -2.25
C GLY A 16 6.82 -7.62 -1.10
N GLY A 17 8.02 -7.39 -0.54
CA GLY A 17 8.50 -8.14 0.63
C GLY A 17 7.63 -7.92 1.88
N LEU A 18 7.28 -6.66 2.15
CA LEU A 18 6.38 -6.26 3.24
C LEU A 18 5.00 -6.93 3.11
N LEU A 19 4.45 -6.96 1.89
CA LEU A 19 3.16 -7.58 1.61
C LEU A 19 3.21 -9.10 1.75
N ARG A 20 4.30 -9.75 1.33
CA ARG A 20 4.48 -11.20 1.45
C ARG A 20 4.59 -11.65 2.91
N GLU A 21 5.17 -10.83 3.79
CA GLU A 21 5.18 -11.09 5.24
C GLU A 21 3.77 -11.02 5.87
N ILE A 22 2.85 -10.25 5.29
CA ILE A 22 1.49 -10.05 5.84
C ILE A 22 0.50 -11.07 5.27
N PHE A 23 0.49 -11.22 3.94
CA PHE A 23 -0.53 -11.99 3.22
C PHE A 23 -0.06 -13.39 2.81
N THR A 24 1.22 -13.72 2.98
CA THR A 24 1.87 -15.01 2.64
C THR A 24 1.89 -15.38 1.16
N VAL A 25 1.03 -14.77 0.34
CA VAL A 25 0.96 -14.90 -1.13
C VAL A 25 1.60 -13.70 -1.85
N GLU A 26 1.82 -13.83 -3.15
CA GLU A 26 2.27 -12.73 -4.00
C GLU A 26 1.15 -11.68 -4.14
N MET A 27 1.44 -10.42 -3.82
CA MET A 27 0.44 -9.34 -3.74
C MET A 27 0.69 -8.20 -4.72
N THR A 28 1.79 -8.19 -5.47
CA THR A 28 2.05 -7.13 -6.46
C THR A 28 1.04 -7.20 -7.61
N SER A 29 0.58 -8.41 -7.94
CA SER A 29 -0.52 -8.67 -8.88
C SER A 29 -1.94 -8.54 -8.29
N ALA A 30 -2.07 -8.31 -6.98
CA ALA A 30 -3.38 -8.14 -6.35
C ALA A 30 -4.11 -6.92 -6.92
N VAL A 31 -5.44 -6.98 -7.02
CA VAL A 31 -6.27 -5.92 -7.58
C VAL A 31 -7.11 -5.29 -6.47
N GLY A 32 -6.96 -3.96 -6.30
CA GLY A 32 -7.69 -3.18 -5.31
C GLY A 32 -8.75 -2.28 -5.95
N THR A 33 -9.94 -2.24 -5.34
CA THR A 33 -11.00 -1.27 -5.68
C THR A 33 -11.01 -0.12 -4.68
N CYS A 34 -10.89 1.12 -5.15
CA CYS A 34 -10.95 2.30 -4.28
C CYS A 34 -12.35 2.48 -3.68
N ALA A 35 -12.44 2.64 -2.36
CA ALA A 35 -13.70 2.91 -1.67
C ALA A 35 -14.28 4.30 -1.98
N SER A 36 -13.44 5.27 -2.35
CA SER A 36 -13.84 6.65 -2.69
C SER A 36 -14.30 6.77 -4.15
N CYS A 37 -13.40 6.60 -5.12
CA CYS A 37 -13.72 6.84 -6.54
C CYS A 37 -14.11 5.58 -7.33
N GLY A 38 -13.98 4.38 -6.75
CA GLY A 38 -14.27 3.11 -7.44
C GLY A 38 -13.20 2.66 -8.43
N ALA A 39 -12.10 3.39 -8.62
CA ALA A 39 -11.03 2.99 -9.52
C ALA A 39 -10.43 1.64 -9.10
N VAL A 40 -10.23 0.77 -10.09
CA VAL A 40 -9.65 -0.57 -9.94
C VAL A 40 -8.21 -0.53 -10.44
N ASN A 41 -7.25 -0.89 -9.59
CA ASN A 41 -5.83 -0.88 -9.93
C ASN A 41 -5.10 -2.07 -9.31
N GLU A 42 -4.10 -2.57 -10.02
CA GLU A 42 -3.10 -3.47 -9.44
C GLU A 42 -2.38 -2.77 -8.28
N VAL A 43 -2.18 -3.49 -7.18
CA VAL A 43 -1.43 -3.01 -6.01
C VAL A 43 0.00 -2.65 -6.42
N GLY A 44 0.62 -3.34 -7.38
CA GLY A 44 1.94 -2.97 -7.93
C GLY A 44 2.01 -1.59 -8.61
N ARG A 45 0.86 -1.02 -9.04
CA ARG A 45 0.78 0.26 -9.78
C ARG A 45 0.41 1.46 -8.92
N VAL A 46 0.15 1.26 -7.63
CA VAL A 46 -0.22 2.34 -6.71
C VAL A 46 0.99 3.19 -6.33
N GLN A 47 0.73 4.44 -5.93
CA GLN A 47 1.78 5.31 -5.41
C GLN A 47 1.99 5.00 -3.93
N VAL A 48 3.23 4.63 -3.59
CA VAL A 48 3.66 4.31 -2.23
C VAL A 48 4.52 5.43 -1.69
N TYR A 49 4.15 5.92 -0.52
CA TYR A 49 4.95 6.85 0.27
C TYR A 49 5.49 6.07 1.47
N SER A 50 6.81 5.97 1.55
CA SER A 50 7.49 5.36 2.70
C SER A 50 8.12 6.48 3.55
N HIS A 51 7.67 6.58 4.80
CA HIS A 51 8.30 7.44 5.80
C HIS A 51 8.56 6.63 7.08
N ALA A 52 9.44 7.13 7.93
CA ALA A 52 9.91 6.47 9.15
C ALA A 52 8.82 5.96 10.13
N ALA A 53 7.55 6.34 9.93
CA ALA A 53 6.41 5.89 10.72
C ALA A 53 5.50 4.83 10.05
N GLY A 54 5.71 4.49 8.77
CA GLY A 54 4.91 3.50 8.05
C GLY A 54 4.86 3.68 6.53
N THR A 55 4.20 2.73 5.87
CA THR A 55 3.95 2.70 4.43
C THR A 55 2.53 3.17 4.15
N VAL A 56 2.36 4.13 3.24
CA VAL A 56 1.05 4.64 2.82
C VAL A 56 0.88 4.41 1.32
N VAL A 57 -0.23 3.78 0.96
CA VAL A 57 -0.63 3.51 -0.43
C VAL A 57 -1.77 4.45 -0.80
N ARG A 58 -1.65 5.16 -1.92
CA ARG A 58 -2.69 6.08 -2.42
C ARG A 58 -3.27 5.64 -3.75
N CYS A 59 -4.55 5.96 -3.95
CA CYS A 59 -5.26 5.77 -5.21
C CYS A 59 -4.66 6.69 -6.28
N PRO A 60 -4.22 6.18 -7.44
CA PRO A 60 -3.71 7.04 -8.51
C PRO A 60 -4.79 7.93 -9.14
N GLY A 61 -6.07 7.58 -9.00
CA GLY A 61 -7.18 8.34 -9.59
C GLY A 61 -7.74 9.47 -8.73
N CYS A 62 -7.67 9.36 -7.39
CA CYS A 62 -8.24 10.37 -6.48
C CYS A 62 -7.38 10.69 -5.25
N GLU A 63 -6.17 10.12 -5.17
CA GLU A 63 -5.18 10.32 -4.10
C GLU A 63 -5.63 9.87 -2.69
N GLN A 64 -6.85 9.35 -2.55
CA GLN A 64 -7.35 8.76 -1.31
C GLN A 64 -6.39 7.68 -0.81
N VAL A 65 -6.15 7.66 0.49
CA VAL A 65 -5.35 6.61 1.13
C VAL A 65 -6.11 5.29 1.04
N LEU A 66 -5.55 4.33 0.31
CA LEU A 66 -6.09 2.98 0.15
C LEU A 66 -5.66 2.09 1.32
N MET A 67 -4.36 2.11 1.65
CA MET A 67 -3.77 1.24 2.65
C MET A 67 -2.72 1.97 3.48
N LYS A 68 -2.65 1.67 4.78
CA LYS A 68 -1.53 2.07 5.66
C LYS A 68 -0.98 0.84 6.35
N ILE A 69 0.35 0.69 6.36
CA ILE A 69 1.04 -0.38 7.05
C ILE A 69 2.01 0.25 8.06
N VAL A 70 1.83 -0.07 9.33
CA VAL A 70 2.68 0.41 10.42
C VAL A 70 3.24 -0.79 11.18
N ARG A 71 4.53 -0.74 11.54
CA ARG A 71 5.21 -1.79 12.31
C ARG A 71 5.83 -1.19 13.55
N GLY A 72 5.71 -1.90 14.68
CA GLY A 72 6.31 -1.46 15.94
C GLY A 72 6.03 -2.40 17.10
N GLY A 73 7.03 -2.62 17.97
CA GLY A 73 6.86 -3.45 19.18
C GLY A 73 6.42 -4.89 18.90
N GLY A 74 6.92 -5.50 17.82
CA GLY A 74 6.56 -6.86 17.41
C GLY A 74 5.15 -7.01 16.82
N ARG A 75 4.46 -5.90 16.55
CA ARG A 75 3.11 -5.87 15.96
C ARG A 75 3.12 -5.18 14.61
N CYS A 76 2.17 -5.57 13.76
CA CYS A 76 1.88 -4.92 12.49
C CYS A 76 0.41 -4.51 12.45
N TRP A 77 0.16 -3.26 12.05
CA TRP A 77 -1.18 -2.74 11.82
C TRP A 77 -1.35 -2.48 10.33
N VAL A 78 -2.44 -2.98 9.77
CA VAL A 78 -2.81 -2.79 8.37
C VAL A 78 -4.20 -2.16 8.35
N ASP A 79 -4.28 -0.91 7.92
CA ASP A 79 -5.55 -0.23 7.64
C ASP A 79 -5.84 -0.37 6.15
N MET A 80 -7.02 -0.91 5.81
CA MET A 80 -7.51 -1.07 4.44
C MET A 80 -8.86 -0.40 4.23
N THR A 81 -9.25 0.56 5.08
CA THR A 81 -10.57 1.22 5.03
C THR A 81 -10.81 1.93 3.69
N GLY A 82 -9.74 2.35 3.01
CA GLY A 82 -9.82 2.95 1.67
C GLY A 82 -9.96 1.95 0.53
N VAL A 83 -9.86 0.65 0.79
CA VAL A 83 -10.06 -0.44 -0.18
C VAL A 83 -11.44 -1.04 0.05
N ARG A 84 -12.28 -0.99 -0.99
CA ARG A 84 -13.61 -1.61 -0.99
C ARG A 84 -13.53 -3.12 -1.15
N CYS A 85 -12.65 -3.57 -2.05
CA CYS A 85 -12.42 -4.99 -2.35
C CYS A 85 -10.95 -5.17 -2.71
N LEU A 86 -10.35 -6.25 -2.22
CA LEU A 86 -9.02 -6.70 -2.59
C LEU A 86 -9.15 -8.12 -3.14
N GLU A 87 -8.74 -8.31 -4.38
CA GLU A 87 -8.69 -9.60 -5.05
C GLU A 87 -7.24 -10.02 -5.23
N PHE A 88 -6.94 -11.27 -4.95
CA PHE A 88 -5.62 -11.87 -5.17
C PHE A 88 -5.77 -13.39 -5.37
N VAL A 89 -4.79 -13.99 -6.04
CA VAL A 89 -4.76 -15.43 -6.28
C VAL A 89 -4.31 -16.14 -5.01
N LEU A 90 -5.01 -17.23 -4.66
CA LEU A 90 -4.59 -18.14 -3.59
C LEU A 90 -3.74 -19.25 -4.21
N ASP A 91 -2.60 -19.55 -3.59
CA ASP A 91 -1.75 -20.70 -3.93
C ASP A 91 -2.34 -22.01 -3.40
#